data_AF-A0A9W7IN57-F1
#
_entry.id   AF-A0A9W7IN57-F1
#
_cell.length_a   1.000
_cell.length_b   1.000
_cell.length_c   1.000
_cell.angle_alpha   90.00
_cell.angle_beta   90.00
_cell.angle_gamma   90.00
#
_symmetry.space_group_name_H-M   'P 1'
#
loop_
_entity.id
_entity.type
_entity.pdbx_description
1 polymer ?
#
loop_
_entity_poly.entity_id
_entity_poly.type
_entity_poly.pdbx_seq_one_letter_code
_entity_poly.pdbx_strand_id
1 'polypeptide(L)'
;MQSTRLPRNVCDELELLIRNFIWGHSSDSRGVHPVNWGTICSPVANGGFGFKNLGHQHEAFLLKLVFAMISALDKLWVHVLRAKYHVYDFVSRSLPNMKGSWLWKGVCLAWEDVRKNLMWNLGDGNMVDFWDDSWVDTLGSLRSYRTDGVSHASHCTLIRSMVDHNREWRWSEFIDMVPPSVVQHIEAIKPPNATGITDLPDWSLEPSRRFMVNSAYRLCTNHPLLEEDQLWLCLSKYIGLPRV
;
A
#
# COMPACT_ATOMS: atom_id res chain seq x y z
N MET A 1 -17.27 2.94 -5.06
CA MET A 1 -16.01 3.20 -4.33
C MET A 1 -16.36 3.94 -3.05
N GLN A 2 -15.75 3.57 -1.94
CA GLN A 2 -15.87 4.36 -0.72
C GLN A 2 -15.23 5.74 -0.95
N SER A 3 -16.01 6.79 -0.76
CA SER A 3 -15.59 8.17 -1.07
C SER A 3 -15.21 8.98 0.16
N THR A 4 -15.40 8.48 1.39
CA THR A 4 -15.12 9.24 2.61
C THR A 4 -14.63 8.34 3.73
N ARG A 5 -13.82 8.93 4.63
CA ARG A 5 -13.48 8.28 5.89
C ARG A 5 -14.76 8.13 6.74
N LEU A 6 -15.14 6.92 7.13
CA LEU A 6 -16.26 6.69 8.03
C LEU A 6 -15.87 7.12 9.45
N PRO A 7 -16.76 7.81 10.19
CA PRO A 7 -16.57 8.05 11.60
C PRO A 7 -16.42 6.74 12.36
N ARG A 8 -15.50 6.71 13.33
CA ARG A 8 -15.22 5.49 14.10
C ARG A 8 -16.47 4.92 14.77
N ASN A 9 -17.30 5.80 15.33
CA ASN A 9 -18.56 5.42 15.98
C ASN A 9 -19.49 4.63 15.05
N VAL A 10 -19.56 5.00 13.75
CA VAL A 10 -20.39 4.27 12.78
C VAL A 10 -19.85 2.87 12.54
N CYS A 11 -18.52 2.72 12.44
CA CYS A 11 -17.90 1.39 12.35
C CYS A 11 -18.18 0.57 13.61
N ASP A 12 -18.07 1.16 14.79
CA ASP A 12 -18.28 0.47 16.06
C ASP A 12 -19.76 0.07 16.26
N GLU A 13 -20.72 0.91 15.82
CA GLU A 13 -22.16 0.58 15.80
C GLU A 13 -22.46 -0.57 14.84
N LEU A 14 -21.87 -0.58 13.64
CA LEU A 14 -22.03 -1.69 12.70
C LEU A 14 -21.40 -2.98 13.25
N GLU A 15 -20.22 -2.90 13.86
CA GLU A 15 -19.61 -4.04 14.53
C GLU A 15 -20.47 -4.55 15.70
N LEU A 16 -21.11 -3.65 16.45
CA LEU A 16 -22.05 -4.02 17.51
C LEU A 16 -23.25 -4.80 16.95
N LEU A 17 -23.83 -4.35 15.83
CA LEU A 17 -24.92 -5.08 15.16
C LEU A 17 -24.47 -6.47 14.70
N ILE A 18 -23.27 -6.58 14.12
CA ILE A 18 -22.70 -7.87 13.70
C ILE A 18 -22.49 -8.80 14.92
N ARG A 19 -21.91 -8.27 16.00
CA ARG A 19 -21.72 -9.02 17.26
C ARG A 19 -23.05 -9.49 17.83
N ASN A 20 -24.04 -8.60 17.89
CA ASN A 20 -25.37 -8.91 18.39
C ASN A 20 -26.03 -10.03 17.57
N PHE A 21 -25.90 -9.97 16.25
CA PHE A 21 -26.38 -11.04 15.37
C PHE A 21 -25.69 -12.39 15.65
N ILE A 22 -24.35 -12.41 15.72
CA ILE A 22 -23.58 -13.64 15.97
C ILE A 22 -23.93 -14.27 17.32
N TRP A 23 -24.13 -13.44 18.35
CA TRP A 23 -24.38 -13.89 19.72
C TRP A 23 -25.86 -13.98 20.09
N GLY A 24 -26.77 -13.91 19.11
CA GLY A 24 -28.21 -14.14 19.32
C GLY A 24 -28.88 -13.08 20.20
N HIS A 25 -28.42 -11.83 20.15
CA HIS A 25 -29.07 -10.72 20.83
C HIS A 25 -30.39 -10.39 20.10
N SER A 26 -31.48 -10.30 20.85
CA SER A 26 -32.78 -9.85 20.36
C SER A 26 -33.30 -8.71 21.26
N SER A 27 -34.42 -8.07 20.89
CA SER A 27 -35.05 -7.06 21.76
C SER A 27 -35.36 -7.60 23.16
N ASP A 28 -35.62 -8.91 23.24
CA ASP A 28 -36.16 -9.57 24.44
C ASP A 28 -35.12 -10.45 25.14
N SER A 29 -33.95 -10.67 24.53
CA SER A 29 -32.89 -11.53 25.08
C SER A 29 -31.51 -10.91 24.92
N ARG A 30 -30.82 -10.72 26.06
CA ARG A 30 -29.41 -10.33 26.06
C ARG A 30 -28.52 -11.55 25.83
N GLY A 31 -27.91 -11.63 24.65
CA GLY A 31 -26.83 -12.56 24.37
C GLY A 31 -25.54 -12.15 25.10
N VAL A 32 -24.83 -13.11 25.68
CA VAL A 32 -23.49 -12.90 26.25
C VAL A 32 -22.48 -12.90 25.10
N HIS A 33 -21.43 -12.08 25.18
CA HIS A 33 -20.30 -12.10 24.25
C HIS A 33 -19.14 -12.91 24.87
N PRO A 34 -19.07 -14.23 24.69
CA PRO A 34 -18.10 -15.07 25.39
C PRO A 34 -16.66 -14.90 24.87
N VAL A 35 -16.49 -14.36 23.66
CA VAL A 35 -15.19 -14.19 23.02
C VAL A 35 -14.98 -12.73 22.64
N ASN A 36 -13.77 -12.21 22.90
CA ASN A 36 -13.38 -10.86 22.50
C ASN A 36 -13.47 -10.71 20.98
N TRP A 37 -14.04 -9.60 20.51
CA TRP A 37 -14.16 -9.29 19.08
C TRP A 37 -12.82 -9.27 18.36
N GLY A 38 -11.76 -8.79 19.00
CA GLY A 38 -10.40 -8.82 18.45
C GLY A 38 -9.96 -10.25 18.12
N THR A 39 -10.23 -11.21 19.01
CA THR A 39 -9.94 -12.63 18.80
C THR A 39 -10.74 -13.21 17.63
N ILE A 40 -12.01 -12.84 17.50
CA ILE A 40 -12.85 -13.25 16.36
C ILE A 40 -12.32 -12.68 15.04
N CYS A 41 -11.80 -11.45 15.07
CA CYS A 41 -11.23 -10.77 13.92
C CYS A 41 -9.81 -11.24 13.55
N SER A 42 -9.13 -11.97 14.45
CA SER A 42 -7.82 -12.54 14.15
C SER A 42 -7.91 -13.50 12.95
N PRO A 43 -6.81 -13.65 12.19
CA PRO A 43 -6.73 -14.66 11.14
C PRO A 43 -7.12 -16.05 11.65
N VAL A 44 -7.71 -16.86 10.79
CA VAL A 44 -8.03 -18.26 11.10
C VAL A 44 -6.77 -19.03 11.47
N ALA A 45 -5.66 -18.76 10.79
CA ALA A 45 -4.33 -19.31 11.10
C ALA A 45 -3.84 -18.97 12.52
N ASN A 46 -4.47 -18.01 13.22
CA ASN A 46 -4.11 -17.61 14.58
C ASN A 46 -5.25 -17.92 15.58
N GLY A 47 -6.14 -18.85 15.24
CA GLY A 47 -7.25 -19.26 16.08
C GLY A 47 -8.44 -18.30 16.13
N GLY A 48 -8.47 -17.31 15.24
CA GLY A 48 -9.64 -16.46 15.03
C GLY A 48 -10.62 -17.03 14.01
N PHE A 49 -11.66 -16.27 13.71
CA PHE A 49 -12.64 -16.61 12.66
C PHE A 49 -12.38 -15.86 11.34
N GLY A 50 -11.37 -14.98 11.30
CA GLY A 50 -11.04 -14.21 10.12
C GLY A 50 -12.05 -13.11 9.77
N PHE A 51 -12.95 -12.74 10.71
CA PHE A 51 -13.78 -11.56 10.53
C PHE A 51 -12.91 -10.32 10.38
N LYS A 52 -13.38 -9.33 9.62
CA LYS A 52 -12.65 -8.09 9.43
C LYS A 52 -13.12 -7.05 10.44
N ASN A 53 -12.18 -6.43 11.15
CA ASN A 53 -12.46 -5.20 11.88
C ASN A 53 -12.83 -4.12 10.86
N LEU A 54 -14.03 -3.54 10.98
CA LEU A 54 -14.55 -2.59 10.01
C LEU A 54 -13.73 -1.30 9.97
N GLY A 55 -13.13 -0.90 11.09
CA GLY A 55 -12.22 0.24 11.15
C GLY A 55 -10.98 0.03 10.26
N HIS A 56 -10.28 -1.09 10.43
CA HIS A 56 -9.09 -1.41 9.61
C HIS A 56 -9.44 -1.76 8.16
N GLN A 57 -10.59 -2.43 7.94
CA GLN A 57 -11.09 -2.72 6.59
C GLN A 57 -11.38 -1.44 5.82
N HIS A 58 -11.93 -0.45 6.52
CA HIS A 58 -12.19 0.85 5.96
C HIS A 58 -10.88 1.59 5.59
N GLU A 59 -9.86 1.55 6.45
CA GLU A 59 -8.54 2.12 6.15
C GLU A 59 -7.88 1.43 4.93
N ALA A 60 -8.00 0.10 4.83
CA ALA A 60 -7.52 -0.64 3.66
C ALA A 60 -8.21 -0.22 2.35
N PHE A 61 -9.49 0.14 2.39
CA PHE A 61 -10.19 0.69 1.22
C PHE A 61 -9.71 2.10 0.87
N LEU A 62 -9.31 2.92 1.84
CA LEU A 62 -8.68 4.20 1.57
C LEU A 62 -7.31 4.01 0.89
N LEU A 63 -6.49 3.07 1.36
CA LEU A 63 -5.23 2.71 0.69
C LEU A 63 -5.46 2.29 -0.77
N LYS A 64 -6.50 1.47 -1.03
CA LYS A 64 -6.87 1.08 -2.40
C LYS A 64 -7.21 2.29 -3.27
N LEU A 65 -7.96 3.25 -2.72
CA LEU A 65 -8.35 4.46 -3.43
C LEU A 65 -7.14 5.32 -3.76
N VAL A 66 -6.22 5.48 -2.81
CA VAL A 66 -4.96 6.21 -3.02
C VAL A 66 -4.08 5.52 -4.06
N PHE A 67 -3.90 4.20 -3.96
CA PHE A 67 -3.16 3.44 -4.96
C PHE A 67 -3.78 3.58 -6.36
N ALA A 68 -5.12 3.57 -6.46
CA ALA A 68 -5.82 3.83 -7.72
C ALA A 68 -5.59 5.28 -8.23
N MET A 69 -5.44 6.25 -7.34
CA MET A 69 -5.11 7.64 -7.71
C MET A 69 -3.71 7.78 -8.31
N ILE A 70 -2.78 6.89 -7.95
CA ILE A 70 -1.41 6.84 -8.50
C ILE A 70 -1.36 6.01 -9.79
N SER A 71 -2.01 4.84 -9.80
CA SER A 71 -1.93 3.87 -10.91
C SER A 71 -2.85 4.17 -12.09
N ALA A 72 -4.00 4.81 -11.85
CA ALA A 72 -5.04 4.99 -12.86
C ALA A 72 -5.19 6.48 -13.25
N LEU A 73 -4.08 7.07 -13.69
CA LEU A 73 -4.00 8.49 -14.03
C LEU A 73 -4.99 8.88 -15.13
N ASP A 74 -5.34 7.96 -16.02
CA ASP A 74 -6.29 8.15 -17.13
C ASP A 74 -7.75 8.39 -16.68
N LYS A 75 -8.09 8.11 -15.43
CA LYS A 75 -9.47 8.20 -14.95
C LYS A 75 -9.87 9.64 -14.65
N LEU A 76 -11.06 10.03 -15.12
CA LEU A 76 -11.61 11.38 -14.91
C LEU A 76 -11.63 11.80 -13.44
N TRP A 77 -12.02 10.91 -12.52
CA TRP A 77 -12.07 11.23 -11.09
C TRP A 77 -10.67 11.53 -10.51
N VAL A 78 -9.63 10.89 -11.04
CA VAL A 78 -8.23 11.16 -10.68
C VAL A 78 -7.81 12.53 -11.20
N HIS A 79 -8.08 12.84 -12.48
CA HIS A 79 -7.83 14.16 -13.04
C HIS A 79 -8.50 15.28 -12.25
N VAL A 80 -9.79 15.12 -11.92
CA VAL A 80 -10.56 16.12 -11.17
C VAL A 80 -9.99 16.32 -9.77
N LEU A 81 -9.66 15.26 -9.05
CA LEU A 81 -9.06 15.38 -7.71
C LEU A 81 -7.69 16.02 -7.75
N ARG A 82 -6.80 15.56 -8.64
CA ARG A 82 -5.43 16.09 -8.77
C ARG A 82 -5.45 17.57 -9.15
N ALA A 83 -6.28 17.97 -10.12
CA ALA A 83 -6.43 19.37 -10.51
C ALA A 83 -7.00 20.22 -9.37
N LYS A 84 -8.06 19.75 -8.69
CA LYS A 84 -8.69 20.49 -7.58
C LYS A 84 -7.75 20.75 -6.41
N TYR A 85 -6.89 19.79 -6.09
CA TYR A 85 -5.97 19.87 -4.97
C TYR A 85 -4.53 20.15 -5.40
N HIS A 86 -4.29 20.60 -6.63
CA HIS A 86 -2.97 21.03 -7.12
C HIS A 86 -1.86 19.96 -6.99
N VAL A 87 -2.19 18.69 -7.28
CA VAL A 87 -1.23 17.58 -7.31
C VAL A 87 -0.72 17.40 -8.73
N TYR A 88 0.46 17.94 -9.01
CA TYR A 88 1.06 17.90 -10.34
C TYR A 88 2.07 16.77 -10.51
N ASP A 89 2.85 16.44 -9.48
CA ASP A 89 3.82 15.34 -9.54
C ASP A 89 3.12 13.98 -9.55
N PHE A 90 3.64 13.01 -10.31
CA PHE A 90 3.08 11.65 -10.39
C PHE A 90 2.85 11.06 -8.99
N VAL A 91 3.90 11.05 -8.17
CA VAL A 91 3.87 10.73 -6.75
C VAL A 91 4.47 11.89 -5.96
N SER A 92 3.62 12.83 -5.53
CA SER A 92 4.05 13.92 -4.66
C SER A 92 4.56 13.41 -3.31
N ARG A 93 5.68 13.98 -2.85
CA ARG A 93 6.30 13.63 -1.55
C ARG A 93 5.39 13.98 -0.37
N SER A 94 4.66 15.08 -0.51
CA SER A 94 3.65 15.50 0.43
C SER A 94 2.47 16.07 -0.35
N LEU A 95 1.26 15.75 0.11
CA LEU A 95 0.06 16.32 -0.48
C LEU A 95 -0.17 17.73 0.08
N PRO A 96 -0.50 18.70 -0.78
CA PRO A 96 -0.81 20.04 -0.33
C PRO A 96 -2.11 20.01 0.48
N ASN A 97 -2.00 20.41 1.75
CA ASN A 97 -3.11 20.84 2.61
C ASN A 97 -4.13 19.76 3.04
N MET A 98 -4.26 19.55 4.35
CA MET A 98 -5.35 18.73 4.95
C MET A 98 -6.71 19.44 4.98
N LYS A 99 -6.78 20.73 4.62
CA LYS A 99 -8.05 21.46 4.51
C LYS A 99 -8.68 21.13 3.17
N GLY A 100 -9.79 20.40 3.21
CA GLY A 100 -10.51 19.97 2.03
C GLY A 100 -11.70 19.08 2.38
N SER A 101 -12.24 18.42 1.36
CA SER A 101 -13.32 17.44 1.56
C SER A 101 -12.90 16.28 2.47
N TRP A 102 -13.87 15.59 3.08
CA TRP A 102 -13.62 14.38 3.87
C TRP A 102 -12.89 13.29 3.09
N LEU A 103 -13.16 13.19 1.78
CA LEU A 103 -12.41 12.34 0.87
C LEU A 103 -10.92 12.69 0.86
N TRP A 104 -10.60 13.96 0.60
CA TRP A 104 -9.23 14.45 0.51
C TRP A 104 -8.46 14.25 1.80
N LYS A 105 -9.09 14.52 2.95
CA LYS A 105 -8.51 14.22 4.25
C LYS A 105 -8.15 12.73 4.39
N GLY A 106 -9.02 11.84 3.95
CA GLY A 106 -8.75 10.40 3.92
C GLY A 106 -7.57 10.04 3.00
N VAL A 107 -7.52 10.64 1.81
CA VAL A 107 -6.39 10.48 0.87
C VAL A 107 -5.08 10.95 1.49
N CYS A 108 -5.04 12.15 2.09
CA CYS A 108 -3.84 12.68 2.75
C CYS A 108 -3.33 11.77 3.87
N LEU A 109 -4.24 11.18 4.65
CA LEU A 109 -3.87 10.28 5.76
C LEU A 109 -3.30 8.95 5.25
N ALA A 110 -3.85 8.42 4.15
CA ALA A 110 -3.42 7.14 3.57
C ALA A 110 -2.25 7.28 2.58
N TRP A 111 -1.90 8.50 2.17
CA TRP A 111 -0.90 8.76 1.12
C TRP A 111 0.46 8.18 1.43
N GLU A 112 0.97 8.45 2.63
CA GLU A 112 2.31 8.06 3.03
C GLU A 112 2.45 6.54 3.17
N ASP A 113 1.40 5.86 3.65
CA ASP A 113 1.38 4.40 3.76
C ASP A 113 1.40 3.73 2.39
N VAL A 114 0.69 4.29 1.39
CA VAL A 114 0.78 3.79 0.02
C VAL A 114 2.16 4.08 -0.57
N ARG A 115 2.70 5.29 -0.38
CA ARG A 115 4.00 5.69 -0.91
C ARG A 115 5.15 4.81 -0.41
N LYS A 116 5.16 4.47 0.88
CA LYS A 116 6.15 3.58 1.50
C LYS A 116 6.10 2.14 0.98
N ASN A 117 4.93 1.71 0.51
CA ASN A 117 4.69 0.36 -0.01
C ASN A 117 4.52 0.34 -1.54
N LEU A 118 4.91 1.44 -2.19
CA LEU A 118 4.94 1.56 -3.63
C LEU A 118 6.26 0.98 -4.13
N MET A 119 6.18 0.24 -5.22
CA MET A 119 7.35 -0.20 -5.98
C MET A 119 7.13 0.16 -7.44
N TRP A 120 8.19 0.37 -8.20
CA TRP A 120 8.09 0.77 -9.60
C TRP A 120 8.66 -0.28 -10.52
N ASN A 121 7.87 -0.65 -11.51
CA ASN A 121 8.32 -1.41 -12.66
C ASN A 121 8.71 -0.43 -13.76
N LEU A 122 10.01 -0.42 -14.10
CA LEU A 122 10.59 0.55 -15.02
C LEU A 122 10.13 0.30 -16.46
N GLY A 123 9.58 1.34 -17.07
CA GLY A 123 9.26 1.41 -18.49
C GLY A 123 10.12 2.46 -19.18
N ASP A 124 9.63 3.70 -19.24
CA ASP A 124 10.24 4.83 -19.92
C ASP A 124 11.03 5.77 -18.97
N GLY A 125 10.93 5.57 -17.66
CA GLY A 125 11.66 6.34 -16.64
C GLY A 125 11.18 7.79 -16.48
N ASN A 126 9.98 8.11 -16.98
CA ASN A 126 9.40 9.45 -16.94
C ASN A 126 8.68 9.78 -15.63
N MET A 127 8.29 8.76 -14.86
CA MET A 127 7.47 8.94 -13.65
C MET A 127 8.23 8.67 -12.35
N VAL A 128 9.38 8.00 -12.44
CA VAL A 128 10.13 7.49 -11.28
C VAL A 128 11.33 8.38 -10.96
N ASP A 129 11.47 8.74 -9.69
CA ASP A 129 12.67 9.38 -9.15
C ASP A 129 13.76 8.35 -8.84
N PHE A 130 14.98 8.59 -9.32
CA PHE A 130 16.09 7.66 -9.18
C PHE A 130 16.49 7.40 -7.71
N TRP A 131 16.37 8.40 -6.84
CA TRP A 131 16.84 8.32 -5.45
C TRP A 131 15.71 8.01 -4.47
N ASP A 132 14.57 8.68 -4.64
CA ASP A 132 13.47 8.66 -3.68
C ASP A 132 12.52 7.48 -3.84
N ASP A 133 12.31 7.02 -5.08
CA ASP A 133 11.36 5.96 -5.36
C ASP A 133 12.00 4.57 -5.28
N SER A 134 11.18 3.58 -4.91
CA SER A 134 11.61 2.18 -4.80
C SER A 134 11.45 1.47 -6.13
N TRP A 135 12.51 1.42 -6.93
CA TRP A 135 12.54 0.69 -8.21
C TRP A 135 13.55 -0.47 -8.23
N VAL A 136 14.32 -0.64 -7.16
CA VAL A 136 15.20 -1.80 -6.94
C VAL A 136 14.59 -2.68 -5.86
N ASP A 137 14.12 -3.87 -6.27
CA ASP A 137 13.32 -4.79 -5.45
C ASP A 137 13.87 -5.07 -4.05
N THR A 138 15.20 -5.17 -3.91
CA THR A 138 15.85 -5.59 -2.66
C THR A 138 16.29 -4.44 -1.76
N LEU A 139 16.40 -3.22 -2.30
CA LEU A 139 17.03 -2.08 -1.60
C LEU A 139 16.03 -1.00 -1.20
N GLY A 140 14.87 -0.93 -1.86
CA GLY A 140 13.92 0.17 -1.64
C GLY A 140 14.44 1.48 -2.23
N SER A 141 14.29 2.59 -1.48
CA SER A 141 14.80 3.90 -1.90
C SER A 141 16.33 3.94 -1.82
N LEU A 142 16.98 4.33 -2.92
CA LEU A 142 18.44 4.45 -2.99
C LEU A 142 18.99 5.62 -2.16
N ARG A 143 18.14 6.54 -1.70
CA ARG A 143 18.53 7.68 -0.87
C ARG A 143 19.33 7.28 0.37
N SER A 144 18.97 6.17 1.03
CA SER A 144 19.66 5.71 2.25
C SER A 144 21.07 5.17 1.98
N TYR A 145 21.38 4.85 0.73
CA TYR A 145 22.68 4.31 0.33
C TYR A 145 23.62 5.37 -0.22
N ARG A 146 23.21 6.64 -0.27
CA ARG A 146 24.00 7.71 -0.87
C ARG A 146 25.20 8.08 0.00
N THR A 147 26.40 8.11 -0.58
CA THR A 147 27.69 8.31 0.15
C THR A 147 28.22 9.73 0.09
N ASP A 148 27.70 10.58 -0.79
CA ASP A 148 28.27 11.89 -1.12
C ASP A 148 28.02 13.01 -0.08
N GLY A 149 27.33 12.71 1.03
CA GLY A 149 27.10 13.65 2.13
C GLY A 149 26.29 14.91 1.75
N VAL A 150 25.69 14.96 0.57
CA VAL A 150 24.99 16.16 0.07
C VAL A 150 23.64 16.32 0.79
N SER A 151 23.55 17.41 1.56
CA SER A 151 22.33 17.82 2.26
C SER A 151 21.41 18.65 1.34
N HIS A 152 20.23 18.08 1.04
CA HIS A 152 18.96 18.76 0.72
C HIS A 152 18.87 19.78 -0.45
N ALA A 153 19.13 19.34 -1.68
CA ALA A 153 18.47 19.93 -2.85
C ALA A 153 17.90 18.79 -3.72
N SER A 154 16.75 18.18 -3.39
CA SER A 154 15.38 18.66 -3.70
C SER A 154 15.09 18.87 -5.19
N HIS A 155 15.94 18.37 -6.08
CA HIS A 155 15.56 18.19 -7.47
C HIS A 155 15.14 16.74 -7.67
N CYS A 156 13.92 16.54 -8.15
CA CYS A 156 13.50 15.22 -8.60
C CYS A 156 14.39 14.83 -9.77
N THR A 157 15.16 13.76 -9.60
CA THR A 157 16.08 13.25 -10.61
C THR A 157 15.40 12.06 -11.27
N LEU A 158 14.72 12.31 -12.38
CA LEU A 158 14.01 11.25 -13.10
C LEU A 158 14.98 10.20 -13.62
N ILE A 159 14.62 8.92 -13.54
CA ILE A 159 15.49 7.82 -14.01
C ILE A 159 15.85 8.01 -15.50
N ARG A 160 14.95 8.54 -16.32
CA ARG A 160 15.26 8.83 -17.74
C ARG A 160 16.49 9.71 -17.95
N SER A 161 16.84 10.60 -17.01
CA SER A 161 18.02 11.46 -17.16
C SER A 161 19.32 10.71 -16.87
N MET A 162 19.23 9.58 -16.17
CA MET A 162 20.35 8.68 -15.83
C MET A 162 20.64 7.65 -16.92
N VAL A 163 19.95 7.73 -18.06
CA VAL A 163 20.13 6.87 -19.23
C VAL A 163 20.69 7.71 -20.38
N ASP A 164 21.64 7.17 -21.13
CA ASP A 164 22.19 7.81 -22.32
C ASP A 164 21.30 7.60 -23.57
N HIS A 165 21.73 8.14 -24.70
CA HIS A 165 21.02 7.96 -25.98
C HIS A 165 21.16 6.54 -26.55
N ASN A 166 22.16 5.77 -26.08
CA ASN A 166 22.40 4.38 -26.46
C ASN A 166 21.61 3.39 -25.61
N ARG A 167 20.80 3.88 -24.66
CA ARG A 167 20.00 3.09 -23.71
C ARG A 167 20.84 2.37 -22.67
N GLU A 168 21.96 2.95 -22.29
CA GLU A 168 22.84 2.48 -21.23
C GLU A 168 22.78 3.43 -20.03
N TRP A 169 23.04 2.89 -18.83
CA TRP A 169 23.16 3.71 -17.63
C TRP A 169 24.33 4.68 -17.75
N ARG A 170 24.12 5.94 -17.35
CA ARG A 170 25.20 6.94 -17.23
C ARG A 170 25.97 6.74 -15.94
N TRP A 171 26.72 5.64 -15.86
CA TRP A 171 27.45 5.25 -14.66
C TRP A 171 28.31 6.37 -14.07
N SER A 172 28.96 7.17 -14.92
CA SER A 172 29.80 8.30 -14.48
C SER A 172 29.06 9.36 -13.67
N GLU A 173 27.72 9.45 -13.76
CA GLU A 173 26.94 10.45 -13.02
C GLU A 173 26.64 10.03 -11.57
N PHE A 174 26.62 8.74 -11.25
CA PHE A 174 26.16 8.26 -9.94
C PHE A 174 26.97 7.12 -9.31
N ILE A 175 27.90 6.49 -10.03
CA ILE A 175 28.67 5.33 -9.52
C ILE A 175 29.44 5.65 -8.23
N ASP A 176 29.99 6.86 -8.11
CA ASP A 176 30.74 7.31 -6.92
C ASP A 176 29.82 7.69 -5.74
N MET A 177 28.51 7.85 -6.00
CA MET A 177 27.52 8.26 -5.01
C MET A 177 26.87 7.08 -4.29
N VAL A 178 27.15 5.84 -4.71
CA VAL A 178 26.56 4.62 -4.12
C VAL A 178 27.63 3.54 -3.87
N PRO A 179 27.45 2.67 -2.85
CA PRO A 179 28.36 1.56 -2.60
C PRO A 179 28.40 0.58 -3.78
N PRO A 180 29.53 -0.13 -4.01
CA PRO A 180 29.64 -1.13 -5.06
C PRO A 180 28.58 -2.23 -5.02
N SER A 181 28.08 -2.58 -3.81
CA SER A 181 26.99 -3.55 -3.66
C SER A 181 25.67 -3.08 -4.28
N VAL A 182 25.39 -1.78 -4.25
CA VAL A 182 24.18 -1.18 -4.87
C VAL A 182 24.33 -1.12 -6.38
N VAL A 183 25.52 -0.78 -6.87
CA VAL A 183 25.85 -0.76 -8.30
C VAL A 183 25.55 -2.11 -8.95
N GLN A 184 25.94 -3.22 -8.32
CA GLN A 184 25.66 -4.58 -8.82
C GLN A 184 24.16 -4.86 -8.98
N HIS A 185 23.32 -4.33 -8.10
CA HIS A 185 21.86 -4.49 -8.22
C HIS A 185 21.30 -3.64 -9.37
N ILE A 186 21.80 -2.42 -9.55
CA ILE A 186 21.40 -1.53 -10.66
C ILE A 186 21.83 -2.13 -12.00
N GLU A 187 23.03 -2.73 -12.06
CA GLU A 187 23.58 -3.35 -13.28
C GLU A 187 22.73 -4.53 -13.76
N ALA A 188 22.13 -5.28 -12.82
CA ALA A 188 21.21 -6.36 -13.14
C ALA A 188 19.86 -5.87 -13.73
N ILE A 189 19.55 -4.58 -13.61
CA ILE A 189 18.31 -3.97 -14.10
C ILE A 189 18.58 -3.35 -15.47
N LYS A 190 17.75 -3.73 -16.45
CA LYS A 190 17.80 -3.13 -17.79
C LYS A 190 17.44 -1.64 -17.70
N PRO A 191 18.23 -0.74 -18.30
CA PRO A 191 17.89 0.68 -18.37
C PRO A 191 16.50 0.91 -18.99
N PRO A 192 15.75 1.93 -18.54
CA PRO A 192 14.49 2.32 -19.14
C PRO A 192 14.60 2.48 -20.67
N ASN A 193 13.58 2.00 -21.37
CA ASN A 193 13.55 2.02 -22.82
C ASN A 193 12.34 2.83 -23.29
N ALA A 194 12.57 3.82 -24.16
CA ALA A 194 11.54 4.69 -24.71
C ALA A 194 10.57 3.99 -25.70
N THR A 195 10.42 2.65 -25.64
CA THR A 195 9.59 1.82 -26.51
C THR A 195 8.07 1.99 -26.29
N GLY A 196 7.64 3.03 -25.60
CA GLY A 196 6.23 3.35 -25.37
C GLY A 196 5.56 2.57 -24.22
N ILE A 197 6.31 1.80 -23.45
CA ILE A 197 5.84 1.19 -22.20
C ILE A 197 6.08 2.23 -21.10
N THR A 198 5.00 2.71 -20.47
CA THR A 198 5.08 3.66 -19.37
C THR A 198 5.49 2.96 -18.08
N ASP A 199 6.17 3.68 -17.19
CA ASP A 199 6.40 3.22 -15.82
C ASP A 199 5.09 2.79 -15.14
N LEU A 200 5.12 1.67 -14.41
CA LEU A 200 3.95 1.14 -13.71
C LEU A 200 4.18 1.06 -12.20
N PRO A 201 3.27 1.61 -11.38
CA PRO A 201 3.31 1.45 -9.94
C PRO A 201 2.80 0.05 -9.54
N ASP A 202 3.62 -0.66 -8.81
CA ASP A 202 3.39 -1.96 -8.22
C ASP A 202 3.21 -1.86 -6.70
N TRP A 203 2.56 -2.88 -6.13
CA TRP A 203 2.34 -3.00 -4.69
C TRP A 203 3.38 -3.93 -4.06
N SER A 204 4.21 -3.41 -3.16
CA SER A 204 5.35 -4.16 -2.61
C SER A 204 4.95 -5.29 -1.65
N LEU A 205 3.75 -5.22 -1.06
CA LEU A 205 3.28 -6.17 -0.04
C LEU A 205 2.72 -7.48 -0.62
N GLU A 206 2.69 -7.63 -1.94
CA GLU A 206 2.20 -8.85 -2.59
C GLU A 206 3.23 -9.36 -3.60
N PRO A 207 3.55 -10.67 -3.61
CA PRO A 207 4.42 -11.26 -4.64
C PRO A 207 3.88 -11.07 -6.06
N SER A 208 2.56 -11.00 -6.21
CA SER A 208 1.90 -10.74 -7.49
C SER A 208 2.07 -9.30 -8.00
N ARG A 209 2.64 -8.41 -7.18
CA ARG A 209 2.79 -6.96 -7.40
C ARG A 209 1.49 -6.19 -7.61
N ARG A 210 0.34 -6.87 -7.54
CA ARG A 210 -0.98 -6.26 -7.65
C ARG A 210 -1.46 -5.80 -6.28
N PHE A 211 -2.12 -4.65 -6.26
CA PHE A 211 -2.77 -4.18 -5.05
C PHE A 211 -3.89 -5.14 -4.62
N MET A 212 -3.78 -5.69 -3.42
CA MET A 212 -4.83 -6.50 -2.80
C MET A 212 -5.31 -5.82 -1.52
N VAL A 213 -6.64 -5.74 -1.35
CA VAL A 213 -7.22 -5.18 -0.12
C VAL A 213 -6.79 -5.98 1.11
N ASN A 214 -6.52 -7.27 0.96
CA ASN A 214 -6.12 -8.13 2.07
C ASN A 214 -4.71 -7.78 2.59
N SER A 215 -3.71 -7.52 1.74
CA SER A 215 -2.40 -7.02 2.20
C SER A 215 -2.49 -5.62 2.77
N ALA A 216 -3.29 -4.73 2.18
CA ALA A 216 -3.56 -3.41 2.75
C ALA A 216 -4.23 -3.51 4.13
N TYR A 217 -5.16 -4.45 4.33
CA TYR A 217 -5.75 -4.71 5.64
C TYR A 217 -4.71 -5.21 6.65
N ARG A 218 -3.83 -6.14 6.24
CA ARG A 218 -2.74 -6.62 7.10
C ARG A 218 -1.84 -5.47 7.55
N LEU A 219 -1.48 -4.58 6.63
CA LEU A 219 -0.74 -3.35 6.93
C LEU A 219 -1.46 -2.50 8.01
N CYS A 220 -2.76 -2.24 7.84
CA CYS A 220 -3.53 -1.46 8.82
C CYS A 220 -3.64 -2.11 10.21
N THR A 221 -3.62 -3.45 10.27
CA THR A 221 -3.73 -4.18 11.53
C THR A 221 -2.40 -4.34 12.28
N ASN A 222 -1.26 -3.95 11.70
CA ASN A 222 0.08 -4.27 12.21
C ASN A 222 0.24 -5.75 12.59
N HIS A 223 -0.53 -6.65 11.98
CA HIS A 223 -0.37 -8.08 12.22
C HIS A 223 1.00 -8.47 11.65
N PRO A 224 1.96 -8.93 12.48
CA PRO A 224 3.16 -9.50 11.94
C PRO A 224 2.76 -10.66 11.02
N LEU A 225 3.62 -11.00 10.06
CA LEU A 225 3.64 -12.33 9.47
C LEU A 225 4.03 -13.32 10.57
N LEU A 226 3.14 -13.53 11.55
CA LEU A 226 3.25 -14.60 12.51
C LEU A 226 3.21 -15.90 11.70
N GLU A 227 4.09 -16.84 12.04
CA GLU A 227 4.05 -18.18 11.46
C GLU A 227 2.62 -18.71 11.57
N GLU A 228 2.03 -19.04 10.42
CA GLU A 228 0.67 -19.56 10.39
C GLU A 228 0.63 -20.86 11.19
N ASP A 229 -0.20 -20.91 12.22
CA ASP A 229 -0.35 -22.12 13.02
C ASP A 229 -1.06 -23.18 12.16
N GLN A 230 -0.30 -24.18 11.75
CA GLN A 230 -0.76 -25.29 10.92
C GLN A 230 -1.91 -26.05 11.60
N LEU A 231 -1.97 -26.07 12.93
CA LEU A 231 -3.03 -26.72 13.67
C LEU A 231 -4.36 -26.00 13.45
N TRP A 232 -4.38 -24.67 13.55
CA TRP A 232 -5.59 -23.89 13.30
C TRP A 232 -6.05 -23.94 11.84
N LEU A 233 -5.10 -23.95 10.90
CA LEU A 233 -5.42 -24.16 9.49
C LEU A 233 -6.08 -25.53 9.25
N CYS A 234 -5.58 -26.60 9.87
CA CYS A 234 -6.16 -27.93 9.80
C CYS A 234 -7.56 -27.97 10.42
N LEU A 235 -7.73 -27.40 11.62
CA LEU A 235 -9.02 -27.35 12.32
C LEU A 235 -10.08 -26.57 11.51
N SER A 236 -9.69 -25.48 10.84
CA SER A 236 -10.62 -24.68 10.05
C SER A 236 -11.20 -25.41 8.82
N LYS A 237 -10.47 -26.42 8.32
CA LYS A 237 -10.89 -27.26 7.19
C LYS A 237 -11.67 -28.49 7.63
N TYR A 238 -11.79 -28.73 8.94
CA TYR A 238 -12.51 -29.86 9.49
C TYR A 238 -14.02 -29.65 9.32
N ILE A 239 -14.60 -30.35 8.35
CA ILE A 239 -16.04 -30.49 8.20
C ILE A 239 -16.45 -31.52 9.25
N GLY A 240 -17.00 -31.06 10.37
CA GLY A 240 -17.38 -31.91 11.50
C GLY A 240 -18.30 -33.07 11.10
N LEU A 241 -18.54 -33.97 12.05
CA LEU A 241 -19.47 -35.09 11.84
C LEU A 241 -20.86 -34.56 11.41
N PRO A 242 -21.53 -35.19 10.43
CA PRO A 242 -22.86 -34.79 10.00
C PRO A 242 -23.78 -34.75 11.22
N ARG A 243 -24.52 -33.64 11.39
CA ARG A 243 -25.50 -33.52 12.46
C ARG A 243 -26.61 -34.56 12.21
N VAL A 244 -26.72 -35.52 13.12
CA VAL A 244 -27.80 -36.53 13.16
C VAL A 244 -29.08 -35.89 13.66
#